data_AF-A0A0D8BWF6-F1
#
_entry.id   AF-A0A0D8BWF6-F1
#
_cell.length_a   1.000
_cell.length_b   1.000
_cell.length_c   1.000
_cell.angle_alpha   90.00
_cell.angle_beta   90.00
_cell.angle_gamma   90.00
#
_symmetry.space_group_name_H-M   'P 1'
#
loop_
_entity.id
_entity.type
_entity.pdbx_description
1 polymer ?
#
loop_
_entity_poly.entity_id
_entity_poly.type
_entity_poly.pdbx_seq_one_letter_code
_entity_poly.pdbx_strand_id
1 'polypeptide(L)' 'MKEIVLSLLTGMIVGFLFTLFRLPIPAPPALAGIAGIVGVYLGMRLFQWFTMFWK' A
#
# COMPACT_ATOMS: atom_id res chain seq x y z
N MET A 1 13.52 -0.25 8.08
CA MET A 1 12.94 0.97 8.70
C MET A 1 13.11 2.21 7.83
N LYS A 2 14.35 2.56 7.40
CA LYS A 2 14.60 3.69 6.49
C LYS A 2 13.71 3.67 5.24
N GLU A 3 13.56 2.51 4.60
CA GLU A 3 12.74 2.33 3.39
C GLU A 3 11.24 2.57 3.64
N ILE A 4 10.73 2.21 4.82
CA ILE A 4 9.32 2.42 5.20
C ILE A 4 9.05 3.92 5.35
N VAL A 5 9.94 4.63 6.05
CA VAL A 5 9.83 6.09 6.21
C VAL A 5 9.94 6.80 4.86
N LEU A 6 10.90 6.40 4.02
CA LEU A 6 11.09 6.99 2.70
C LEU A 6 9.90 6.70 1.78
N SER A 7 9.38 5.48 1.72
CA SER A 7 8.22 5.13 0.91
C SER A 7 6.95 5.88 1.32
N LEU A 8 6.72 6.06 2.63
CA LEU A 8 5.63 6.90 3.13
C LEU A 8 5.79 8.36 2.72
N LEU A 9 6.99 8.92 2.88
CA LEU A 9 7.30 10.29 2.46
C LEU A 9 7.11 10.48 0.95
N THR A 10 7.63 9.57 0.14
CA THR A 10 7.46 9.59 -1.31
C THR A 10 5.98 9.51 -1.68
N GLY A 11 5.21 8.60 -1.06
CA GLY A 11 3.77 8.49 -1.29
C GLY A 11 3.00 9.77 -0.95
N MET A 12 3.33 10.40 0.19
CA MET A 12 2.73 11.68 0.59
C MET A 12 3.06 12.80 -0.40
N ILE A 13 4.32 12.93 -0.80
CA ILE A 13 4.77 13.96 -1.76
C ILE A 13 4.09 13.74 -3.12
N VAL A 14 4.08 12.50 -3.63
CA VAL A 14 3.44 12.18 -4.92
C VAL A 14 1.94 12.45 -4.87
N GLY A 15 1.24 12.00 -3.82
CA GLY A 15 -0.18 12.26 -3.66
C GLY A 15 -0.51 13.75 -3.56
N PHE A 16 0.31 14.51 -2.83
CA PHE A 16 0.17 15.96 -2.73
C PHE A 16 0.36 16.65 -4.08
N LEU A 17 1.44 16.35 -4.80
CA LEU A 17 1.74 16.98 -6.09
C LEU A 17 0.67 16.65 -7.13
N PHE A 18 0.22 15.40 -7.23
CA PHE A 18 -0.82 15.01 -8.19
C PHE A 18 -2.15 15.72 -7.91
N THR A 19 -2.52 15.85 -6.63
CA THR A 19 -3.72 16.59 -6.23
C THR A 19 -3.56 18.09 -6.51
N LEU A 20 -2.39 18.67 -6.21
CA LEU A 20 -2.07 20.08 -6.44
C LEU A 20 -2.19 20.45 -7.93
N PHE A 21 -1.64 19.62 -8.81
CA PHE A 21 -1.68 19.81 -10.27
C PHE A 21 -2.95 19.26 -10.93
N ARG A 22 -3.92 18.75 -10.15
CA ARG A 22 -5.16 18.13 -10.64
C ARG A 22 -4.92 17.01 -11.66
N LEU A 23 -3.82 16.28 -11.50
CA LEU A 23 -3.47 15.13 -12.32
C LEU A 23 -4.26 13.91 -11.87
N PRO A 24 -4.56 12.96 -12.77
CA PRO A 24 -5.16 11.69 -12.39
C PRO A 24 -4.25 10.95 -11.41
N ILE A 25 -4.76 10.67 -10.21
CA ILE A 25 -4.00 10.03 -9.14
C ILE A 25 -3.70 8.58 -9.54
N PRO A 26 -2.44 8.09 -9.44
CA PRO A 26 -2.06 6.73 -9.81
C PRO A 26 -2.50 5.68 -8.78
N ALA A 27 -2.69 6.09 -7.52
CA ALA A 27 -3.14 5.22 -6.43
C ALA A 27 -4.68 5.11 -6.39
N PRO A 28 -5.25 4.03 -5.83
CA PRO A 28 -6.69 3.90 -5.68
C PRO A 28 -7.26 5.06 -4.84
N PRO A 29 -8.20 5.87 -5.39
CA PRO A 29 -8.71 7.04 -4.68
C PRO A 29 -9.74 6.69 -3.60
N ALA A 30 -10.34 5.50 -3.68
CA ALA A 30 -11.35 5.04 -2.74
C ALA A 30 -10.73 4.26 -1.57
N LEU A 31 -11.26 4.48 -0.36
CA LEU A 31 -10.90 3.71 0.84
C LEU A 31 -11.04 2.19 0.62
N ALA A 32 -12.04 1.77 -0.15
CA ALA A 32 -12.24 0.37 -0.53
C ALA A 32 -11.04 -0.22 -1.31
N GLY A 33 -10.43 0.57 -2.20
CA GLY A 33 -9.24 0.16 -2.96
C GLY A 33 -8.01 0.00 -2.05
N ILE A 34 -7.83 0.92 -1.10
CA ILE A 34 -6.75 0.84 -0.10
C ILE A 34 -6.94 -0.38 0.79
N ALA A 35 -8.15 -0.61 1.28
CA ALA A 35 -8.50 -1.80 2.06
C ALA A 35 -8.22 -3.11 1.28
N GLY A 36 -8.48 -3.12 -0.03
CA GLY A 36 -8.14 -4.24 -0.90
C GLY A 36 -6.64 -4.55 -0.93
N ILE A 37 -5.79 -3.52 -1.10
CA ILE A 37 -4.32 -3.69 -1.08
C ILE A 37 -3.84 -4.26 0.27
N VAL A 38 -4.37 -3.73 1.38
CA VAL A 38 -4.06 -4.24 2.72
C VAL A 38 -4.51 -5.69 2.87
N GLY A 39 -5.71 -6.03 2.40
CA GLY A 39 -6.25 -7.39 2.40
C GLY A 39 -5.38 -8.37 1.61
N VAL A 40 -4.87 -7.98 0.44
CA VAL A 40 -3.95 -8.79 -0.37
C VAL A 40 -2.65 -9.09 0.40
N TYR A 41 -2.05 -8.07 1.02
CA TYR A 41 -0.83 -8.24 1.82
C TYR A 41 -1.07 -9.16 3.04
N LEU A 42 -2.17 -8.95 3.76
CA LEU A 42 -2.55 -9.79 4.90
C LEU A 42 -2.82 -11.23 4.46
N GLY A 43 -3.52 -11.45 3.35
CA GLY A 43 -3.75 -12.80 2.80
C GLY A 43 -2.45 -13.53 2.48
N MET A 44 -1.49 -12.85 1.84
CA MET A 44 -0.15 -13.41 1.60
C MET A 44 0.56 -13.78 2.91
N ARG A 45 0.54 -12.88 3.91
CA ARG A 45 1.16 -13.12 5.22
C ARG A 45 0.51 -14.29 5.97
N LEU A 46 -0.82 -14.38 5.92
CA LEU A 46 -1.57 -15.49 6.50
C LEU A 46 -1.18 -16.81 5.83
N PHE A 47 -1.12 -16.85 4.49
CA PHE A 47 -0.69 -18.05 3.78
C PHE A 47 0.74 -18.47 4.16
N GLN A 48 1.68 -17.53 4.21
CA GLN A 48 3.05 -17.79 4.66
C GLN A 48 3.09 -18.37 6.08
N TRP A 49 2.28 -17.82 6.99
CA TRP A 49 2.14 -18.33 8.35
C TRP A 49 1.59 -19.76 8.35
N PHE A 50 0.54 -20.05 7.58
CA PHE A 50 0.02 -21.41 7.42
C PHE A 50 1.04 -22.39 6.85
N THR A 51 1.83 -21.99 5.85
CA THR A 51 2.89 -22.85 5.28
C THR A 51 4.01 -23.16 6.26
N MET A 52 4.17 -22.38 7.34
CA MET A 52 5.13 -22.68 8.41
C MET A 52 4.71 -23.90 9.24
N PHE A 53 3.40 -24.17 9.36
CA PHE A 53 2.85 -25.33 10.05
C PHE A 53 2.75 -26.57 9.17
N TRP A 54 2.77 -26.41 7.84
CA TRP A 54 2.70 -27.51 6.87
C TRP A 54 4.08 -28.09 6.52
N LYS A 55 5.12 -27.78 7.31
CA LYS A 55 6.44 -28.41 7.21
C LYS A 55 6.57 -29.54 8.21
#